data_AF-A0A1G2ZEH6-F1
#
_entry.id   AF-A0A1G2ZEH6-F1
#
_cell.length_a   1.000
_cell.length_b   1.000
_cell.length_c   1.000
_cell.angle_alpha   90.00
_cell.angle_beta   90.00
_cell.angle_gamma   90.00
#
_symmetry.space_group_name_H-M   'P 1'
#
loop_
_entity.id
_entity.type
_entity.pdbx_description
1 polymer ?
#
loop_
_entity_poly.entity_id
_entity_poly.type
_entity_poly.pdbx_seq_one_letter_code
_entity_poly.pdbx_strand_id
1 'polypeptide(L)' 'MILSWFEQKAVAILLTLLHLGIRDIRLGPSLPAFVTPPVLSVLVEKFNLAPIGTPQEDLRAILG' A
#
# COMPACT_ATOMS: atom_id res chain seq x y z
N MET A 1 0.82 -6.26 5.55
CA MET A 1 1.69 -6.80 4.46
C MET A 1 2.59 -5.68 3.94
N ILE A 2 3.87 -5.95 3.60
CA ILE A 2 4.73 -4.97 2.91
C ILE A 2 4.84 -5.36 1.44
N LEU A 3 4.51 -4.45 0.53
CA LEU A 3 4.53 -4.68 -0.92
C LEU A 3 5.44 -3.65 -1.59
N SER A 4 6.45 -4.13 -2.30
CA SER A 4 7.23 -3.30 -3.22
C SER A 4 6.56 -3.24 -4.59
N TRP A 5 6.69 -2.10 -5.28
CA TRP A 5 6.24 -1.96 -6.66
C TRP A 5 7.25 -1.17 -7.49
N PHE A 6 7.15 -1.33 -8.81
CA PHE A 6 7.97 -0.57 -9.76
C PHE A 6 7.19 -0.28 -11.05
N GLU A 7 6.51 -1.28 -11.60
CA GLU A 7 5.82 -1.20 -12.89
C GLU A 7 4.31 -1.50 -12.77
N GLN A 8 3.60 -1.38 -13.89
CA GLN A 8 2.15 -1.44 -13.98
C GLN A 8 1.52 -2.80 -13.63
N LYS A 9 2.23 -3.93 -13.78
CA LYS A 9 1.71 -5.23 -13.33
C LYS A 9 1.65 -5.29 -11.80
N ALA A 10 2.57 -4.66 -11.08
CA ALA A 10 2.46 -4.51 -9.63
C ALA A 10 1.21 -3.70 -9.23
N VAL A 11 0.80 -2.72 -10.03
CA VAL A 11 -0.47 -1.99 -9.84
C VAL A 11 -1.68 -2.91 -10.03
N ALA A 12 -1.66 -3.78 -11.06
CA ALA A 12 -2.72 -4.76 -11.26
C ALA A 12 -2.84 -5.75 -10.08
N ILE A 13 -1.71 -6.19 -9.53
CA ILE A 13 -1.67 -7.03 -8.33
C ILE A 13 -2.26 -6.27 -7.13
N LEU A 14 -1.85 -5.01 -6.91
CA LEU A 14 -2.42 -4.19 -5.84
C LEU A 14 -3.95 -4.08 -5.97
N LEU A 15 -4.47 -3.75 -7.14
CA LEU A 15 -5.91 -3.66 -7.37
C LEU A 15 -6.64 -4.99 -7.13
N THR A 16 -6.01 -6.11 -7.49
CA THR A 16 -6.56 -7.45 -7.22
C THR A 16 -6.64 -7.72 -5.72
N LEU A 17 -5.59 -7.39 -4.96
CA LEU A 17 -5.57 -7.53 -3.51
C LEU A 17 -6.64 -6.66 -2.84
N LEU A 18 -6.80 -5.41 -3.29
CA LEU A 18 -7.85 -4.52 -2.80
C LEU A 18 -9.25 -5.07 -3.13
N HIS A 19 -9.45 -5.62 -4.33
CA HIS A 19 -10.71 -6.26 -4.71
C HIS A 19 -11.06 -7.47 -3.83
N LEU A 20 -10.06 -8.27 -3.46
CA LEU A 20 -10.21 -9.40 -2.55
C LEU A 20 -10.40 -8.98 -1.08
N GLY A 21 -10.44 -7.68 -0.79
CA GLY A 21 -10.66 -7.15 0.55
C GLY A 21 -9.44 -7.19 1.45
N ILE A 22 -8.23 -7.36 0.90
CA ILE A 22 -6.99 -7.27 1.68
C ILE A 22 -6.76 -5.83 2.10
N ARG A 23 -6.47 -5.64 3.40
CA ARG A 23 -6.23 -4.36 4.06
C ARG A 23 -4.82 -4.34 4.68
N ASP A 24 -4.42 -3.19 5.21
CA ASP A 24 -3.15 -3.02 5.94
C ASP A 24 -1.90 -3.31 5.08
N ILE A 25 -1.99 -2.90 3.81
CA ILE A 25 -0.87 -2.97 2.86
C ILE A 25 -0.01 -1.72 3.04
N ARG A 26 1.28 -1.93 3.27
CA ARG A 26 2.32 -0.90 3.20
C ARG A 26 2.97 -0.93 1.82
N LEU A 27 2.86 0.16 1.07
CA LEU A 27 3.32 0.26 -0.32
C LEU A 27 4.57 1.15 -0.42
N GLY A 28 5.61 0.67 -1.13
CA GLY A 28 6.86 1.42 -1.30
C GLY A 28 7.68 1.01 -2.52
N PRO A 29 8.78 1.73 -2.83
CA PRO A 29 9.45 2.70 -1.95
C PRO A 29 8.78 4.08 -1.91
N SER A 30 7.99 4.44 -2.91
CA SER A 30 7.17 5.66 -2.93
C SER A 30 5.74 5.33 -3.34
N LEU A 31 4.79 6.23 -3.07
CA LEU A 31 3.45 6.10 -3.64
C LEU A 31 3.49 6.37 -5.14
N PRO A 32 2.66 5.70 -5.96
CA PRO A 32 2.61 5.98 -7.38
C PRO A 32 2.20 7.42 -7.67
N ALA A 33 2.94 8.11 -8.53
CA ALA A 33 2.72 9.52 -8.84
C ALA A 33 1.34 9.82 -9.46
N PHE A 34 0.67 8.81 -10.02
CA PHE A 34 -0.68 8.92 -10.57
C PHE A 34 -1.78 8.88 -9.48
N VAL A 35 -1.44 8.57 -8.22
CA VAL A 35 -2.39 8.58 -7.11
C VAL A 35 -2.54 10.01 -6.60
N THR A 36 -3.70 10.61 -6.87
CA THR A 36 -4.04 11.96 -6.41
C THR A 36 -4.48 11.94 -4.93
N PRO A 37 -4.47 13.09 -4.22
CA PRO A 37 -4.90 13.14 -2.83
C PRO A 37 -6.32 12.62 -2.55
N PRO A 38 -7.35 12.90 -3.39
CA PRO A 38 -8.68 12.33 -3.19
C PRO A 38 -8.70 10.80 -3.33
N VAL A 39 -7.97 10.26 -4.31
CA VAL A 39 -7.85 8.81 -4.49
C VAL A 39 -7.11 8.19 -3.30
N LEU A 40 -6.04 8.82 -2.83
CA LEU A 40 -5.31 8.36 -1.65
C LEU A 40 -6.21 8.33 -0.40
N SER A 41 -7.05 9.34 -0.17
CA SER A 41 -8.00 9.36 0.95
C SER A 41 -8.92 8.16 0.93
N VAL A 42 -9.48 7.83 -0.24
CA VAL A 42 -10.33 6.65 -0.41
C VAL A 42 -9.57 5.35 -0.12
N LEU A 43 -8.32 5.24 -0.58
CA LEU A 43 -7.49 4.05 -0.34
C LEU A 43 -7.12 3.89 1.15
N VAL A 44 -6.83 4.99 1.84
CA VAL A 44 -6.57 5.01 3.29
C VAL A 44 -7.83 4.63 4.06
N GLU A 45 -8.95 5.30 3.82
CA GLU A 45 -10.21 5.10 4.54
C GLU A 45 -10.77 3.68 4.33
N LYS A 46 -10.74 3.17 3.09
CA LYS A 46 -11.35 1.87 2.77
C LYS A 46 -10.43 0.68 3.01
N PHE A 47 -9.12 0.83 2.82
CA PHE A 47 -8.20 -0.31 2.83
C PHE A 47 -7.06 -0.19 3.83
N ASN A 48 -6.97 0.91 4.57
CA ASN A 48 -5.84 1.23 5.44
C ASN A 48 -4.50 1.10 4.69
N LEU A 49 -4.47 1.56 3.43
CA LEU A 49 -3.25 1.61 2.63
C LEU A 49 -2.32 2.68 3.20
N ALA A 50 -1.06 2.35 3.43
CA ALA A 50 -0.06 3.26 3.97
C ALA A 50 1.25 3.20 3.17
N PRO A 51 2.07 4.26 3.17
CA PRO A 51 3.46 4.13 2.73
C PRO A 51 4.27 3.25 3.70
N ILE A 52 5.40 2.73 3.24
CA ILE A 52 6.41 2.14 4.12
C ILE A 52 7.05 3.21 5.03
N GLY A 53 7.47 2.81 6.23
CA GLY A 53 8.24 3.63 7.16
C GLY A 53 9.74 3.29 7.13
N THR A 54 10.39 3.39 8.27
CA THR A 54 11.72 2.76 8.44
C THR A 54 11.59 1.24 8.58
N PRO A 55 12.63 0.46 8.22
CA PRO A 55 12.59 -1.00 8.38
C PRO A 55 12.22 -1.45 9.80
N GLN A 56 12.72 -0.75 10.83
CA GLN A 56 12.43 -1.06 12.23
C GLN A 56 10.96 -0.82 12.60
N GLU A 57 10.38 0.31 12.17
CA GLU A 57 8.97 0.63 12.39
C GLU A 57 8.05 -0.37 11.68
N ASP A 58 8.37 -0.68 10.43
CA ASP A 58 7.57 -1.58 9.61
C ASP A 58 7.60 -3.01 10.15
N LEU A 59 8.79 -3.51 10.54
CA LEU A 59 8.91 -4.83 11.17
C LEU A 59 8.10 -4.91 12.46
N ARG A 60 8.19 -3.87 13.32
CA ARG A 60 7.42 -3.80 14.56
C ARG A 60 5.92 -3.80 14.29
N ALA A 61 5.47 -3.11 13.23
CA ALA A 61 4.06 -2.99 12.92
C ALA A 61 3.45 -4.23 12.26
N ILE A 62 4.25 -5.13 11.67
CA ILE A 62 3.75 -6.35 11.01
C ILE A 62 4.01 -7.64 11.79
N LEU A 63 4.96 -7.65 12.73
CA LEU A 63 5.33 -8.83 13.54
C LEU A 63 4.91 -8.72 15.01
N GLY A 64 4.33 -7.59 15.42
CA GLY A 64 3.90 -7.32 16.80
C GLY A 64 2.85 -8.30 17.31
#